data_AF-M3K4J9-F1
#
_entry.id   AF-M3K4J9-F1
#
_cell.length_a   1.000
_cell.length_b   1.000
_cell.length_c   1.000
_cell.angle_alpha   90.00
_cell.angle_beta   90.00
_cell.angle_gamma   90.00
#
_symmetry.space_group_name_H-M   'P 1'
#
loop_
_entity.id
_entity.type
_entity.pdbx_description
1 polymer ?
#
loop_
_entity_poly.entity_id
_entity_poly.type
_entity_poly.pdbx_seq_one_letter_code
_entity_poly.pdbx_strand_id
1 'polypeptide(L)'
;MSLSEAELQDLKNQVKYRDKEFELLNSYIHRDVELSSQCIMVHGFKSTGKTLLVTKFLQALGVKHTIMNCDESISKKLLLRRCFDKIKEDSVQAPTEFNSVYEFSKQGSSADNFSSFISSLQKFNASYNYNEHHVLVLDRLDQCFEYSADLLASFSRLRESSKLKNLSIIAILSGDVPKEVITLSNPHVYLKVYDESQVIEILQSKKICKFGFETNDDHGDFYNQYVKVIVGSFYQYTGSDLSLLINVVERLWEPFTRPVKEGRLQATEFVKVYKENIDLLTSEDVVSNSGVIDFKTFQREQELNQDGHIQDLPLHSKFLLLASYLASYNSQRNDIHKYSKTTK
;
A
#
# COMPACT_ATOMS: atom_id res chain seq x y z
N MET A 1 -3.21 -8.71 -29.76
CA MET A 1 -2.71 -7.33 -29.98
C MET A 1 -2.32 -6.68 -28.65
N SER A 2 -1.22 -5.90 -28.64
CA SER A 2 -0.87 -4.99 -27.54
C SER A 2 -1.82 -3.77 -27.51
N LEU A 3 -1.79 -2.98 -26.43
CA LEU A 3 -2.55 -1.71 -26.36
C LEU A 3 -2.19 -0.82 -27.55
N SER A 4 -3.21 -0.14 -28.08
CA SER A 4 -3.01 0.87 -29.11
C SER A 4 -2.27 2.09 -28.53
N GLU A 5 -1.54 2.82 -29.37
CA GLU A 5 -0.80 4.02 -28.94
C GLU A 5 -1.72 5.09 -28.32
N ALA A 6 -2.98 5.17 -28.77
CA ALA A 6 -3.99 6.06 -28.22
C ALA A 6 -4.41 5.66 -26.79
N GLU A 7 -4.70 4.38 -26.55
CA GLU A 7 -5.02 3.87 -25.20
C GLU A 7 -3.83 4.05 -24.24
N LEU A 8 -2.60 3.91 -24.73
CA LEU A 8 -1.40 4.19 -23.95
C LEU A 8 -1.27 5.67 -23.59
N GLN A 9 -1.57 6.59 -24.51
CA GLN A 9 -1.54 8.03 -24.22
C GLN A 9 -2.60 8.41 -23.18
N ASP A 10 -3.79 7.82 -23.26
CA ASP A 10 -4.83 8.03 -22.25
C ASP A 10 -4.40 7.51 -20.87
N LEU A 11 -3.73 6.36 -20.81
CA LEU A 11 -3.15 5.85 -19.57
C LEU A 11 -2.05 6.76 -19.00
N LYS A 12 -1.17 7.27 -19.85
CA LYS A 12 -0.11 8.22 -19.46
C LYS A 12 -0.70 9.52 -18.89
N ASN A 13 -1.83 9.97 -19.43
CA ASN A 13 -2.56 11.13 -18.91
C ASN A 13 -3.19 10.85 -17.53
N GLN A 14 -3.67 9.63 -17.29
CA GLN A 14 -4.28 9.25 -16.01
C GLN A 14 -3.23 9.01 -14.90
N VAL A 15 -2.08 8.42 -15.25
CA VAL A 15 -1.03 8.06 -14.29
C VAL A 15 0.28 8.71 -14.72
N LYS A 16 0.59 9.83 -14.08
CA LYS A 16 1.78 10.61 -14.36
C LYS A 16 3.08 9.85 -13.99
N TYR A 17 4.16 10.19 -14.71
CA TYR A 17 5.54 9.78 -14.40
C TYR A 17 5.84 8.28 -14.49
N ARG A 18 5.00 7.49 -15.18
CA ARG A 18 5.14 6.01 -15.28
C ARG A 18 5.16 5.48 -16.71
N ASP A 19 5.54 6.31 -17.67
CA ASP A 19 5.48 6.00 -19.10
C ASP A 19 6.30 4.77 -19.48
N LYS A 20 7.52 4.66 -18.92
CA LYS A 20 8.44 3.55 -19.21
C LYS A 20 7.91 2.23 -18.66
N GLU A 21 7.34 2.26 -17.46
CA GLU A 21 6.76 1.08 -16.82
C GLU A 21 5.51 0.60 -17.55
N PHE A 22 4.68 1.50 -18.10
CA PHE A 22 3.57 1.11 -18.98
C PHE A 22 4.05 0.49 -20.28
N GLU A 23 5.08 1.06 -20.92
CA GLU A 23 5.68 0.51 -22.14
C GLU A 23 6.25 -0.89 -21.89
N LEU A 24 6.94 -1.10 -20.77
CA LEU A 24 7.44 -2.41 -20.36
C LEU A 24 6.30 -3.39 -20.09
N LEU A 25 5.26 -3.01 -19.34
CA LEU A 25 4.12 -3.89 -19.11
C LEU A 25 3.38 -4.26 -20.40
N ASN A 26 3.22 -3.30 -21.32
CA ASN A 26 2.62 -3.55 -22.63
C ASN A 26 3.47 -4.51 -23.48
N SER A 27 4.80 -4.49 -23.32
CA SER A 27 5.69 -5.45 -23.99
C SER A 27 5.60 -6.86 -23.43
N TYR A 28 5.26 -7.02 -22.15
CA TYR A 28 5.20 -8.33 -21.50
C TYR A 28 3.80 -8.96 -21.52
N ILE A 29 2.73 -8.15 -21.49
CA ILE A 29 1.34 -8.61 -21.43
C ILE A 29 0.62 -8.19 -22.69
N HIS A 30 0.13 -9.20 -23.40
CA HIS A 30 -0.67 -9.03 -24.61
C HIS A 30 -2.07 -9.60 -24.39
N ARG A 31 -3.04 -9.14 -25.20
CA ARG A 31 -4.37 -9.78 -25.26
C ARG A 31 -4.29 -11.24 -25.70
N ASP A 32 -3.24 -11.59 -26.46
CA ASP A 32 -2.99 -12.94 -26.93
C ASP A 32 -2.17 -13.72 -25.90
N VAL A 33 -2.72 -14.86 -25.50
CA VAL A 33 -2.16 -15.78 -24.50
C VAL A 33 -0.75 -16.24 -24.84
N GLU A 34 -0.47 -16.54 -26.11
CA GLU A 34 0.81 -17.13 -26.55
C GLU A 34 1.96 -16.13 -26.51
N LEU A 35 1.65 -14.85 -26.74
CA LEU A 35 2.62 -13.76 -26.73
C LEU A 35 2.80 -13.16 -25.33
N SER A 36 1.88 -13.43 -24.40
CA SER A 36 1.98 -12.96 -23.03
C SER A 36 2.98 -13.79 -22.23
N SER A 37 3.77 -13.08 -21.42
CA SER A 37 4.64 -13.69 -20.43
C SER A 37 3.82 -14.45 -19.37
N GLN A 38 4.42 -15.51 -18.83
CA GLN A 38 3.75 -16.38 -17.86
C GLN A 38 3.65 -15.72 -16.47
N CYS A 39 4.76 -15.19 -15.96
CA CYS A 39 4.84 -14.56 -14.66
C CYS A 39 5.66 -13.29 -14.79
N ILE A 40 5.10 -12.17 -14.35
CA ILE A 40 5.76 -10.86 -14.35
C ILE A 40 5.84 -10.39 -12.91
N MET A 41 7.01 -9.88 -12.53
CA MET A 41 7.25 -9.38 -11.19
C MET A 41 7.34 -7.87 -11.23
N VAL A 42 6.38 -7.22 -10.61
CA VAL A 42 6.35 -5.77 -10.44
C VAL A 42 6.84 -5.46 -9.04
N HIS A 43 8.04 -4.90 -8.91
CA HIS A 43 8.66 -4.63 -7.62
C HIS A 43 9.06 -3.16 -7.47
N GLY A 44 9.27 -2.72 -6.25
CA GLY A 44 9.57 -1.33 -5.90
C GLY A 44 9.17 -1.05 -4.47
N PHE A 45 9.40 0.16 -3.95
CA PHE A 45 9.02 0.51 -2.58
C PHE A 45 7.49 0.62 -2.39
N LYS A 46 7.04 0.66 -1.13
CA LYS A 46 5.65 0.95 -0.77
C LYS A 46 5.23 2.33 -1.33
N SER A 47 3.93 2.53 -1.49
CA SER A 47 3.33 3.81 -1.93
C SER A 47 3.79 4.40 -3.29
N THR A 48 4.47 3.62 -4.14
CA THR A 48 4.84 4.02 -5.52
C THR A 48 3.69 3.93 -6.54
N GLY A 49 2.54 3.38 -6.16
CA GLY A 49 1.35 3.29 -7.03
C GLY A 49 1.30 2.04 -7.93
N LYS A 50 2.05 0.98 -7.62
CA LYS A 50 2.09 -0.29 -8.39
C LYS A 50 0.70 -0.89 -8.63
N THR A 51 -0.10 -1.03 -7.59
CA THR A 51 -1.46 -1.57 -7.70
C THR A 51 -2.33 -0.72 -8.63
N LEU A 52 -2.22 0.61 -8.53
CA LEU A 52 -2.96 1.54 -9.38
C LEU A 52 -2.53 1.42 -10.85
N LEU A 53 -1.22 1.33 -11.10
CA LEU A 53 -0.65 1.17 -12.43
C LEU A 53 -1.14 -0.13 -13.09
N VAL A 54 -0.99 -1.27 -12.41
CA VAL A 54 -1.41 -2.59 -12.93
C VAL A 54 -2.92 -2.65 -13.13
N THR A 55 -3.71 -2.12 -12.20
CA THR A 55 -5.18 -2.10 -12.31
C THR A 55 -5.63 -1.28 -13.52
N LYS A 56 -5.07 -0.08 -13.70
CA LYS A 56 -5.40 0.78 -14.84
C LYS A 56 -4.98 0.18 -16.17
N PHE A 57 -3.80 -0.42 -16.21
CA PHE A 57 -3.30 -1.14 -17.37
C PHE A 57 -4.22 -2.30 -17.79
N LEU A 58 -4.66 -3.12 -16.83
CA LEU A 58 -5.56 -4.25 -17.11
C LEU A 58 -6.97 -3.81 -17.51
N GLN A 59 -7.48 -2.72 -16.91
CA GLN A 59 -8.74 -2.10 -17.33
C GLN A 59 -8.70 -1.63 -18.79
N ALA A 60 -7.61 -0.99 -19.22
CA ALA A 60 -7.44 -0.55 -20.61
C ALA A 60 -7.24 -1.73 -21.58
N LEU A 61 -6.55 -2.79 -21.15
CA LEU A 61 -6.39 -3.99 -21.97
C LEU A 61 -7.72 -4.70 -22.25
N GLY A 62 -8.70 -4.58 -21.33
CA GLY A 62 -10.01 -5.22 -21.43
C GLY A 62 -9.96 -6.73 -21.21
N VAL A 63 -8.90 -7.25 -20.61
CA VAL A 63 -8.70 -8.67 -20.34
C VAL A 63 -9.38 -9.05 -19.01
N LYS A 64 -9.94 -10.27 -18.94
CA LYS A 64 -10.47 -10.82 -17.68
C LYS A 64 -9.33 -10.94 -16.68
N HIS A 65 -9.44 -10.24 -15.56
CA HIS A 65 -8.39 -10.21 -14.56
C HIS A 65 -8.97 -10.32 -13.16
N THR A 66 -8.27 -11.07 -12.31
CA THR A 66 -8.59 -11.20 -10.89
C THR A 66 -7.53 -10.50 -10.07
N ILE A 67 -7.94 -9.58 -9.19
CA ILE A 67 -7.04 -8.89 -8.26
C ILE A 67 -7.19 -9.47 -6.86
N MET A 68 -6.08 -9.93 -6.29
CA MET A 68 -6.00 -10.53 -4.97
C MET A 68 -5.07 -9.73 -4.06
N ASN A 69 -5.57 -9.31 -2.90
CA ASN A 69 -4.72 -8.78 -1.83
C ASN A 69 -4.16 -9.95 -1.03
N CYS A 70 -2.86 -10.19 -1.10
CA CYS A 70 -2.22 -11.30 -0.37
C CYS A 70 -2.07 -11.02 1.14
N ASP A 71 -2.11 -9.75 1.53
CA ASP A 71 -2.09 -9.27 2.91
C ASP A 71 -3.27 -9.80 3.75
N GLU A 72 -4.45 -9.95 3.14
CA GLU A 72 -5.64 -10.47 3.82
C GLU A 72 -5.58 -11.98 4.07
N SER A 73 -4.61 -12.69 3.47
CA SER A 73 -4.48 -14.14 3.59
C SER A 73 -3.38 -14.52 4.58
N ILE A 74 -3.81 -15.09 5.71
CA ILE A 74 -2.91 -15.53 6.79
C ILE A 74 -2.11 -16.77 6.40
N SER A 75 -2.68 -17.68 5.60
CA SER A 75 -2.02 -18.92 5.20
C SER A 75 -2.04 -19.12 3.69
N LYS A 76 -1.03 -19.84 3.15
CA LYS A 76 -0.95 -20.23 1.73
C LYS A 76 -2.22 -20.94 1.25
N LYS A 77 -2.82 -21.78 2.10
CA LYS A 77 -4.07 -22.50 1.77
C LYS A 77 -5.21 -21.54 1.48
N LEU A 78 -5.36 -20.52 2.33
CA LEU A 78 -6.40 -19.51 2.20
C LEU A 78 -6.16 -18.64 0.95
N LEU A 79 -4.91 -18.29 0.66
CA LEU A 79 -4.55 -17.56 -0.55
C LEU A 79 -4.93 -18.34 -1.80
N LEU A 80 -4.52 -19.60 -1.91
CA LEU A 80 -4.80 -20.45 -3.08
C LEU A 80 -6.30 -20.69 -3.27
N ARG A 81 -7.02 -20.94 -2.18
CA ARG A 81 -8.47 -21.08 -2.21
C ARG A 81 -9.16 -19.81 -2.69
N ARG A 82 -8.81 -18.64 -2.13
CA ARG A 82 -9.38 -17.36 -2.56
C ARG A 82 -9.06 -17.04 -4.02
N CYS A 83 -7.85 -17.34 -4.48
CA CYS A 83 -7.49 -17.20 -5.89
C CYS A 83 -8.41 -18.05 -6.76
N PHE A 84 -8.62 -19.32 -6.40
CA PHE A 84 -9.51 -20.21 -7.14
C PHE A 84 -10.96 -19.70 -7.16
N ASP A 85 -11.48 -19.31 -6.00
CA ASP A 85 -12.85 -18.82 -5.86
C ASP A 85 -13.08 -17.54 -6.68
N LYS A 86 -12.14 -16.58 -6.66
CA LYS A 86 -12.26 -15.36 -7.47
C LYS A 86 -12.07 -15.60 -8.97
N ILE A 87 -11.11 -16.43 -9.39
CA ILE A 87 -10.95 -16.79 -10.81
C ILE A 87 -12.25 -17.39 -11.34
N LYS A 88 -12.93 -18.20 -10.53
CA LYS A 88 -14.23 -18.79 -10.86
C LYS A 88 -15.33 -17.74 -10.95
N GLU A 89 -15.40 -16.80 -10.01
CA GLU A 89 -16.37 -15.69 -10.06
C GLU A 89 -16.19 -14.83 -11.33
N ASP A 90 -14.95 -14.49 -11.68
CA ASP A 90 -14.63 -13.61 -12.81
C ASP A 90 -14.79 -14.29 -14.18
N SER A 91 -14.67 -15.62 -14.24
CA SER A 91 -14.81 -16.40 -15.47
C SER A 91 -16.26 -16.80 -15.76
N VAL A 92 -17.09 -17.01 -14.74
CA VAL A 92 -18.51 -17.37 -14.88
C VAL A 92 -19.33 -16.09 -15.13
N GLN A 93 -19.31 -15.58 -16.36
CA GLN A 93 -20.36 -14.68 -16.84
C GLN A 93 -21.57 -15.53 -17.24
N ALA A 94 -22.69 -15.33 -16.53
CA ALA A 94 -24.01 -15.96 -16.63
C ALA A 94 -24.22 -17.26 -15.80
N PRO A 95 -25.12 -17.23 -14.78
CA PRO A 95 -25.55 -18.43 -14.07
C PRO A 95 -26.56 -19.16 -14.94
N THR A 96 -26.10 -20.06 -15.80
CA THR A 96 -27.03 -20.98 -16.47
C THR A 96 -27.34 -22.11 -15.49
N GLU A 97 -28.47 -21.91 -14.80
CA GLU A 97 -29.41 -22.90 -14.29
C GLU A 97 -28.88 -24.21 -13.66
N PHE A 98 -29.15 -24.28 -12.34
CA PHE A 98 -29.60 -25.45 -11.59
C PHE A 98 -28.66 -26.65 -11.37
N ASN A 99 -28.49 -26.98 -10.07
CA ASN A 99 -27.99 -28.22 -9.45
C ASN A 99 -26.50 -28.35 -9.06
N SER A 100 -25.70 -27.30 -9.14
CA SER A 100 -24.25 -27.43 -8.92
C SER A 100 -23.68 -26.74 -7.66
N VAL A 101 -24.50 -26.10 -6.83
CA VAL A 101 -24.03 -25.43 -5.60
C VAL A 101 -23.30 -26.39 -4.63
N TYR A 102 -23.65 -27.69 -4.66
CA TYR A 102 -23.01 -28.74 -3.86
C TYR A 102 -21.67 -29.25 -4.42
N GLU A 103 -21.45 -29.22 -5.74
CA GLU A 103 -20.13 -29.52 -6.33
C GLU A 103 -19.21 -28.29 -6.31
N PHE A 104 -19.81 -27.11 -6.38
CA PHE A 104 -19.11 -25.82 -6.43
C PHE A 104 -18.42 -25.50 -5.11
N SER A 105 -19.02 -25.89 -3.98
CA SER A 105 -18.45 -25.76 -2.64
C SER A 105 -17.41 -26.86 -2.32
N LYS A 106 -17.59 -28.07 -2.85
CA LYS A 106 -16.62 -29.17 -2.68
C LYS A 106 -15.31 -28.94 -3.42
N GLN A 107 -15.34 -28.35 -4.63
CA GLN A 107 -14.13 -28.10 -5.41
C GLN A 107 -13.26 -26.96 -4.82
N GLY A 108 -13.88 -25.89 -4.30
CA GLY A 108 -13.15 -24.82 -3.59
C GLY A 108 -12.54 -25.28 -2.26
N SER A 109 -13.10 -26.33 -1.64
CA SER A 109 -12.60 -26.87 -0.37
C SER A 109 -11.31 -27.70 -0.49
N SER A 110 -10.82 -28.02 -1.69
CA SER A 110 -9.69 -28.95 -1.89
C SER A 110 -8.35 -28.27 -2.25
N ALA A 111 -8.28 -26.94 -2.30
CA ALA A 111 -7.07 -26.19 -2.66
C ALA A 111 -6.10 -26.00 -1.47
N ASP A 112 -5.83 -27.08 -0.73
CA ASP A 112 -4.91 -27.05 0.42
C ASP A 112 -3.43 -27.01 0.01
N ASN A 113 -3.08 -27.53 -1.16
CA ASN A 113 -1.72 -27.60 -1.67
C ASN A 113 -1.64 -26.97 -3.08
N PHE A 114 -0.45 -26.54 -3.50
CA PHE A 114 -0.28 -25.95 -4.83
C PHE A 114 -0.64 -26.93 -5.97
N SER A 115 -0.32 -28.22 -5.81
CA SER A 115 -0.68 -29.27 -6.77
C SER A 115 -2.19 -29.52 -6.86
N SER A 116 -2.90 -29.48 -5.73
CA SER A 116 -4.35 -29.62 -5.71
C SER A 116 -5.02 -28.38 -6.32
N PHE A 117 -4.49 -27.19 -6.06
CA PHE A 117 -4.90 -25.95 -6.73
C PHE A 117 -4.76 -26.03 -8.26
N ILE A 118 -3.60 -26.46 -8.78
CA ILE A 118 -3.41 -26.66 -10.24
C ILE A 118 -4.42 -27.67 -10.78
N SER A 119 -4.60 -28.80 -10.10
CA SER A 119 -5.52 -29.85 -10.52
C SER A 119 -6.97 -29.34 -10.56
N SER A 120 -7.38 -28.53 -9.59
CA SER A 120 -8.69 -27.89 -9.56
C SER A 120 -8.87 -26.88 -10.70
N LEU A 121 -7.85 -26.05 -10.99
CA LEU A 121 -7.90 -25.13 -12.13
C LEU A 121 -7.95 -25.87 -13.48
N GLN A 122 -7.23 -26.99 -13.62
CA GLN A 122 -7.29 -27.81 -14.83
C GLN A 122 -8.68 -28.41 -15.04
N LYS A 123 -9.28 -28.95 -13.97
CA LYS A 123 -10.66 -29.46 -14.01
C LYS A 123 -11.64 -28.35 -14.36
N PHE A 124 -11.48 -27.16 -13.76
CA PHE A 124 -12.29 -26.00 -14.07
C PHE A 124 -12.20 -25.63 -15.55
N ASN A 125 -10.99 -25.44 -16.10
CA ASN A 125 -10.83 -25.09 -17.51
C ASN A 125 -11.35 -26.18 -18.46
N ALA A 126 -11.23 -27.46 -18.10
CA ALA A 126 -11.79 -28.57 -18.88
C ALA A 126 -13.33 -28.59 -18.85
N SER A 127 -13.95 -28.30 -17.71
CA SER A 127 -15.41 -28.27 -17.58
C SER A 127 -16.06 -27.10 -18.34
N TYR A 128 -15.39 -25.94 -18.36
CA TYR A 128 -15.93 -24.72 -18.97
C TYR A 128 -15.36 -24.40 -20.35
N ASN A 129 -14.42 -25.22 -20.87
CA ASN A 129 -13.67 -24.95 -22.12
C ASN A 129 -13.14 -23.50 -22.20
N TYR A 130 -12.65 -23.00 -21.06
CA TYR A 130 -12.26 -21.61 -20.93
C TYR A 130 -10.89 -21.40 -21.60
N ASN A 131 -10.89 -20.77 -22.78
CA ASN A 131 -9.69 -20.52 -23.59
C ASN A 131 -9.28 -19.03 -23.62
N GLU A 132 -10.04 -18.16 -22.95
CA GLU A 132 -9.73 -16.73 -22.90
C GLU A 132 -8.55 -16.46 -21.97
N HIS A 133 -7.76 -15.44 -22.32
CA HIS A 133 -6.64 -14.98 -21.49
C HIS A 133 -7.17 -14.47 -20.14
N HIS A 134 -6.63 -15.00 -19.06
CA HIS A 134 -6.98 -14.59 -17.70
C HIS A 134 -5.72 -14.17 -16.94
N VAL A 135 -5.74 -12.96 -16.39
CA VAL A 135 -4.61 -12.40 -15.66
C VAL A 135 -4.89 -12.41 -14.16
N LEU A 136 -4.11 -13.20 -13.42
CA LEU A 136 -4.14 -13.22 -11.96
C LEU A 136 -3.13 -12.21 -11.40
N VAL A 137 -3.61 -11.21 -10.69
CA VAL A 137 -2.78 -10.21 -10.00
C VAL A 137 -2.72 -10.52 -8.52
N LEU A 138 -1.51 -10.80 -8.03
CA LEU A 138 -1.22 -11.02 -6.62
C LEU A 138 -0.60 -9.75 -6.04
N ASP A 139 -1.40 -8.94 -5.34
CA ASP A 139 -0.95 -7.70 -4.71
C ASP A 139 -0.32 -7.95 -3.33
N ARG A 140 0.78 -7.25 -3.06
CA ARG A 140 1.55 -7.31 -1.81
C ARG A 140 1.94 -8.73 -1.37
N LEU A 141 2.41 -9.56 -2.29
CA LEU A 141 2.76 -10.95 -2.02
C LEU A 141 3.90 -11.11 -0.99
N ASP A 142 4.75 -10.09 -0.83
CA ASP A 142 5.81 -10.04 0.17
C ASP A 142 5.29 -9.87 1.62
N GLN A 143 4.12 -9.25 1.79
CA GLN A 143 3.52 -9.01 3.11
C GLN A 143 2.69 -10.20 3.62
N CYS A 144 2.72 -11.33 2.91
CA CYS A 144 2.12 -12.57 3.42
C CYS A 144 2.76 -12.99 4.74
N PHE A 145 1.95 -13.54 5.64
CA PHE A 145 2.44 -14.06 6.91
C PHE A 145 3.40 -15.26 6.75
N GLU A 146 3.18 -16.08 5.72
CA GLU A 146 4.07 -17.21 5.40
C GLU A 146 5.14 -16.85 4.36
N TYR A 147 6.29 -17.51 4.45
CA TYR A 147 7.40 -17.31 3.51
C TYR A 147 6.95 -17.54 2.05
N SER A 148 7.07 -16.48 1.25
CA SER A 148 6.39 -16.30 -0.03
C SER A 148 7.21 -16.73 -1.26
N ALA A 149 8.53 -16.93 -1.11
CA ALA A 149 9.40 -17.25 -2.25
C ALA A 149 9.08 -18.60 -2.90
N ASP A 150 8.74 -19.62 -2.10
CA ASP A 150 8.33 -20.95 -2.59
C ASP A 150 7.03 -20.88 -3.40
N LEU A 151 6.06 -20.10 -2.92
CA LEU A 151 4.79 -19.89 -3.58
C LEU A 151 4.96 -19.10 -4.89
N LEU A 152 5.81 -18.07 -4.88
CA LEU A 152 6.11 -17.30 -6.07
C LEU A 152 6.93 -18.11 -7.10
N ALA A 153 7.84 -18.98 -6.65
CA ALA A 153 8.54 -19.92 -7.53
C ALA A 153 7.57 -20.93 -8.16
N SER A 154 6.62 -21.42 -7.37
CA SER A 154 5.56 -22.31 -7.82
C SER A 154 4.67 -21.64 -8.87
N PHE A 155 4.28 -20.38 -8.66
CA PHE A 155 3.54 -19.58 -9.63
C PHE A 155 4.35 -19.29 -10.91
N SER A 156 5.63 -18.98 -10.79
CA SER A 156 6.54 -18.83 -11.94
C SER A 156 6.64 -20.09 -12.79
N ARG A 157 6.44 -21.28 -12.21
CA ARG A 157 6.42 -22.58 -12.92
C ARG A 157 5.02 -23.13 -13.21
N LEU A 158 3.96 -22.34 -13.01
CA LEU A 158 2.57 -22.81 -13.15
C LEU A 158 2.24 -23.30 -14.58
N ARG A 159 2.68 -22.61 -15.63
CA ARG A 159 2.43 -22.98 -17.04
C ARG A 159 3.26 -24.19 -17.47
N GLU A 160 4.40 -24.44 -16.84
CA GLU A 160 5.21 -25.65 -17.06
C GLU A 160 4.58 -26.87 -16.38
N SER A 161 4.11 -26.68 -15.15
CA SER A 161 3.51 -27.74 -14.34
C SER A 161 2.06 -28.06 -14.71
N SER A 162 1.41 -27.20 -15.49
CA SER A 162 0.01 -27.35 -15.88
C SER A 162 -0.22 -27.34 -17.38
N LYS A 163 -1.30 -27.98 -17.83
CA LYS A 163 -1.74 -27.89 -19.23
C LYS A 163 -2.46 -26.57 -19.54
N LEU A 164 -2.52 -25.64 -18.58
CA LEU A 164 -3.23 -24.39 -18.70
C LEU A 164 -2.35 -23.38 -19.43
N LYS A 165 -2.70 -23.07 -20.67
CA LYS A 165 -1.97 -22.07 -21.44
C LYS A 165 -2.48 -20.66 -21.21
N ASN A 166 -3.71 -20.50 -20.74
CA ASN A 166 -4.50 -19.27 -20.74
C ASN A 166 -4.31 -18.35 -19.53
N LEU A 167 -3.52 -18.75 -18.52
CA LEU A 167 -3.35 -17.97 -17.30
C LEU A 167 -1.98 -17.27 -17.28
N SER A 168 -2.00 -15.95 -17.09
CA SER A 168 -0.81 -15.13 -16.82
C SER A 168 -0.86 -14.59 -15.39
N ILE A 169 0.30 -14.45 -14.76
CA ILE A 169 0.41 -14.03 -13.36
C ILE A 169 1.20 -12.72 -13.29
N ILE A 170 0.69 -11.77 -12.52
CA ILE A 170 1.42 -10.57 -12.13
C ILE A 170 1.58 -10.60 -10.62
N ALA A 171 2.82 -10.71 -10.14
CA ALA A 171 3.14 -10.61 -8.73
C ALA A 171 3.62 -9.19 -8.41
N ILE A 172 2.91 -8.49 -7.52
CA ILE A 172 3.31 -7.17 -7.04
C ILE A 172 4.01 -7.33 -5.69
N LEU A 173 5.26 -6.88 -5.62
CA LEU A 173 6.13 -6.96 -4.45
C LEU A 173 6.33 -5.56 -3.85
N SER A 174 6.25 -5.45 -2.53
CA SER A 174 6.44 -4.20 -1.79
C SER A 174 7.89 -3.87 -1.48
N GLY A 175 8.77 -4.88 -1.50
CA GLY A 175 10.21 -4.73 -1.42
C GLY A 175 10.88 -5.16 -2.72
N ASP A 176 12.15 -5.54 -2.60
CA ASP A 176 12.92 -6.14 -3.69
C ASP A 176 12.52 -7.60 -3.94
N VAL A 177 12.88 -8.09 -5.13
CA VAL A 177 12.64 -9.49 -5.50
C VAL A 177 13.47 -10.42 -4.60
N PRO A 178 12.86 -11.45 -3.98
CA PRO A 178 13.60 -12.42 -3.17
C PRO A 178 14.73 -13.08 -3.98
N LYS A 179 15.90 -13.27 -3.37
CA LYS A 179 17.11 -13.77 -4.07
C LYS A 179 16.91 -15.13 -4.71
N GLU A 180 16.08 -15.97 -4.11
CA GLU A 180 15.76 -17.33 -4.55
C GLU A 180 15.04 -17.31 -5.90
N VAL A 181 14.26 -16.26 -6.13
CA VAL A 181 13.38 -16.10 -7.28
C VAL A 181 14.11 -15.49 -8.48
N ILE A 182 15.20 -14.74 -8.23
CA ILE A 182 16.03 -14.13 -9.28
C ILE A 182 16.54 -15.19 -10.27
N THR A 183 16.75 -16.42 -9.80
CA THR A 183 17.19 -17.55 -10.64
C THR A 183 16.15 -18.01 -11.67
N LEU A 184 14.87 -17.62 -11.52
CA LEU A 184 13.77 -18.11 -12.33
C LEU A 184 13.56 -17.33 -13.65
N SER A 185 14.47 -16.42 -14.01
CA SER A 185 14.50 -15.70 -15.30
C SER A 185 13.16 -15.08 -15.73
N ASN A 186 12.35 -14.63 -14.76
CA ASN A 186 11.08 -13.97 -15.06
C ASN A 186 11.33 -12.48 -15.41
N PRO A 187 10.52 -11.88 -16.29
CA PRO A 187 10.59 -10.44 -16.54
C PRO A 187 10.25 -9.63 -15.27
N HIS A 188 11.05 -8.60 -15.02
CA HIS A 188 10.93 -7.72 -13.86
C HIS A 188 10.61 -6.29 -14.31
N VAL A 189 9.61 -5.67 -13.70
CA VAL A 189 9.29 -4.25 -13.87
C VAL A 189 9.55 -3.55 -12.54
N TYR A 190 10.62 -2.75 -12.51
CA TYR A 190 10.99 -1.98 -11.32
C TYR A 190 10.34 -0.60 -11.34
N LEU A 191 9.54 -0.29 -10.32
CA LEU A 191 9.02 1.05 -10.10
C LEU A 191 9.99 1.85 -9.23
N LYS A 192 10.59 2.86 -9.84
CA LYS A 192 11.44 3.83 -9.15
C LYS A 192 10.64 4.65 -8.15
N VAL A 193 11.34 5.10 -7.11
CA VAL A 193 10.82 6.06 -6.14
C VAL A 193 10.55 7.41 -6.84
N TYR A 194 9.49 8.11 -6.45
CA TYR A 194 9.18 9.45 -6.97
C TYR A 194 10.14 10.47 -6.40
N ASP A 195 10.57 11.41 -7.24
CA ASP A 195 11.32 12.58 -6.79
C ASP A 195 10.38 13.63 -6.16
N GLU A 196 10.93 14.54 -5.36
CA GLU A 196 10.17 15.59 -4.66
C GLU A 196 9.32 16.41 -5.65
N SER A 197 9.92 16.83 -6.75
CA SER A 197 9.24 17.59 -7.81
C SER A 197 8.08 16.81 -8.42
N GLN A 198 8.23 15.50 -8.59
CA GLN A 198 7.20 14.62 -9.16
C GLN A 198 6.05 14.44 -8.18
N VAL A 199 6.34 14.27 -6.89
CA VAL A 199 5.34 14.16 -5.82
C VAL A 199 4.48 15.42 -5.76
N ILE A 200 5.10 16.61 -5.82
CA ILE A 200 4.39 17.90 -5.85
C ILE A 200 3.40 17.94 -7.02
N GLU A 201 3.85 17.60 -8.23
CA GLU A 201 2.97 17.67 -9.40
C GLU A 201 1.84 16.62 -9.36
N ILE A 202 2.13 15.42 -8.86
CA ILE A 202 1.12 14.37 -8.66
C ILE A 202 0.04 14.87 -7.68
N LEU A 203 0.44 15.44 -6.55
CA LEU A 203 -0.50 15.95 -5.54
C LEU A 203 -1.30 17.16 -6.06
N GLN A 204 -0.67 18.07 -6.80
CA GLN A 204 -1.35 19.20 -7.44
C GLN A 204 -2.41 18.74 -8.45
N SER A 205 -2.10 17.70 -9.24
CA SER A 205 -3.03 17.15 -10.24
C SER A 205 -4.25 16.48 -9.62
N LYS A 206 -4.09 15.86 -8.44
CA LYS A 206 -5.16 15.12 -7.77
C LYS A 206 -6.20 16.05 -7.10
N LYS A 207 -5.87 17.34 -6.87
CA LYS A 207 -6.72 18.36 -6.21
C LYS A 207 -7.61 17.77 -5.11
N ILE A 208 -6.96 17.17 -4.11
CA ILE A 208 -7.62 16.35 -3.08
C ILE A 208 -8.52 17.22 -2.19
N CYS A 209 -8.10 18.46 -1.95
CA CYS A 209 -8.81 19.40 -1.10
C CYS A 209 -9.37 20.53 -1.96
N LYS A 210 -10.70 20.59 -2.07
CA LYS A 210 -11.40 21.75 -2.64
C LYS A 210 -11.87 22.63 -1.50
N PHE A 211 -11.75 23.94 -1.65
CA PHE A 211 -12.55 24.85 -0.83
C PHE A 211 -14.02 24.58 -1.17
N GLY A 212 -14.87 24.40 -0.16
CA GLY A 212 -16.32 24.23 -0.35
C GLY A 212 -17.04 25.46 -0.93
N PHE A 213 -16.29 26.50 -1.33
CA PHE A 213 -16.76 27.66 -2.04
C PHE A 213 -16.26 27.57 -3.47
N GLU A 214 -17.19 27.26 -4.37
CA GLU A 214 -16.96 27.36 -5.81
C GLU A 214 -16.66 28.83 -6.18
N THR A 215 -15.89 29.01 -7.24
CA THR A 215 -15.47 30.27 -7.89
C THR A 215 -14.21 30.91 -7.30
N ASN A 216 -13.06 30.60 -7.91
CA ASN A 216 -12.03 31.53 -8.39
C ASN A 216 -10.77 30.72 -8.75
N ASP A 217 -10.18 31.00 -9.91
CA ASP A 217 -8.92 30.40 -10.37
C ASP A 217 -7.77 30.62 -9.37
N ASP A 218 -7.84 31.72 -8.60
CA ASP A 218 -6.92 32.06 -7.51
C ASP A 218 -6.80 30.97 -6.42
N HIS A 219 -7.87 30.19 -6.20
CA HIS A 219 -7.85 29.09 -5.23
C HIS A 219 -7.02 27.90 -5.69
N GLY A 220 -6.85 27.72 -7.01
CA GLY A 220 -5.97 26.72 -7.59
C GLY A 220 -4.51 27.02 -7.31
N ASP A 221 -4.11 28.28 -7.50
CA ASP A 221 -2.74 28.73 -7.22
C ASP A 221 -2.40 28.68 -5.74
N PHE A 222 -3.34 29.02 -4.86
CA PHE A 222 -3.19 28.85 -3.41
C PHE A 222 -2.95 27.39 -3.02
N TYR A 223 -3.73 26.45 -3.56
CA TYR A 223 -3.53 25.02 -3.30
C TYR A 223 -2.18 24.53 -3.85
N ASN A 224 -1.78 25.00 -5.03
CA ASN A 224 -0.48 24.63 -5.61
C ASN A 224 0.70 25.11 -4.76
N GLN A 225 0.61 26.33 -4.22
CA GLN A 225 1.60 26.87 -3.29
C GLN A 225 1.59 26.14 -1.94
N TYR A 226 0.40 25.83 -1.41
CA TYR A 226 0.23 25.04 -0.19
C TYR A 226 0.89 23.66 -0.28
N VAL A 227 0.60 22.91 -1.35
CA VAL A 227 1.19 21.58 -1.57
C VAL A 227 2.72 21.67 -1.69
N LYS A 228 3.25 22.68 -2.41
CA LYS A 228 4.71 22.88 -2.50
C LYS A 228 5.35 23.07 -1.14
N VAL A 229 4.76 23.90 -0.30
CA VAL A 229 5.31 24.19 1.04
C VAL A 229 5.23 22.96 1.95
N ILE A 230 4.09 22.28 1.98
CA ILE A 230 3.94 21.09 2.83
C ILE A 230 4.86 19.97 2.39
N VAL A 231 4.90 19.66 1.09
CA VAL A 231 5.79 18.61 0.60
C VAL A 231 7.23 18.99 0.89
N GLY A 232 7.66 20.23 0.63
CA GLY A 232 9.03 20.66 0.96
C GLY A 232 9.38 20.53 2.44
N SER A 233 8.45 20.83 3.35
CA SER A 233 8.67 20.67 4.80
C SER A 233 8.67 19.21 5.27
N PHE A 234 7.76 18.38 4.74
CA PHE A 234 7.56 17.00 5.24
C PHE A 234 8.30 15.93 4.44
N TYR A 235 8.84 16.23 3.27
CA TYR A 235 9.53 15.24 2.42
C TYR A 235 10.75 14.62 3.13
N GLN A 236 11.46 15.37 3.97
CA GLN A 236 12.57 14.81 4.76
C GLN A 236 12.11 13.78 5.80
N TYR A 237 10.88 13.89 6.30
CA TYR A 237 10.33 13.02 7.34
C TYR A 237 9.56 11.84 6.76
N THR A 238 8.68 12.10 5.79
CA THR A 238 7.81 11.09 5.18
C THR A 238 8.51 10.37 4.02
N GLY A 239 9.62 10.92 3.52
CA GLY A 239 10.27 10.44 2.31
C GLY A 239 9.32 10.50 1.12
N SER A 240 9.41 9.49 0.27
CA SER A 240 8.62 9.35 -0.95
C SER A 240 7.25 8.68 -0.78
N ASP A 241 6.80 8.46 0.46
CA ASP A 241 5.55 7.74 0.71
C ASP A 241 4.33 8.62 0.42
N LEU A 242 3.82 8.50 -0.82
CA LEU A 242 2.70 9.31 -1.30
C LEU A 242 1.43 9.15 -0.45
N SER A 243 1.15 7.96 0.07
CA SER A 243 -0.05 7.70 0.89
C SER A 243 -0.02 8.47 2.20
N LEU A 244 1.15 8.53 2.86
CA LEU A 244 1.32 9.29 4.09
C LEU A 244 1.26 10.79 3.82
N LEU A 245 1.90 11.26 2.75
CA LEU A 245 1.83 12.66 2.35
C LEU A 245 0.40 13.11 2.03
N ILE A 246 -0.41 12.26 1.38
CA ILE A 246 -1.83 12.55 1.15
C ILE A 246 -2.57 12.75 2.48
N ASN A 247 -2.39 11.84 3.44
CA ASN A 247 -3.03 11.95 4.75
C ASN A 247 -2.58 13.21 5.51
N VAL A 248 -1.29 13.57 5.44
CA VAL A 248 -0.74 14.78 6.05
C VAL A 248 -1.33 16.04 5.40
N VAL A 249 -1.41 16.07 4.07
CA VAL A 249 -2.01 17.18 3.30
C VAL A 249 -3.47 17.37 3.67
N GLU A 250 -4.25 16.29 3.79
CA GLU A 250 -5.66 16.31 4.20
C GLU A 250 -5.82 16.79 5.65
N ARG A 251 -5.03 16.27 6.59
CA ARG A 251 -5.09 16.63 8.02
C ARG A 251 -4.72 18.10 8.27
N LEU A 252 -3.71 18.61 7.55
CA LEU A 252 -3.25 20.00 7.69
C LEU A 252 -4.14 21.00 6.96
N TRP A 253 -5.00 20.56 6.04
CA TRP A 253 -5.80 21.47 5.23
C TRP A 253 -6.80 22.26 6.07
N GLU A 254 -7.48 21.61 7.02
CA GLU A 254 -8.47 22.29 7.84
C GLU A 254 -7.87 23.35 8.77
N PRO A 255 -6.82 23.05 9.57
CA PRO A 255 -6.13 24.07 10.37
C PRO A 255 -5.59 25.21 9.51
N PHE A 256 -4.97 24.88 8.37
CA PHE A 256 -4.35 25.89 7.50
C PHE A 256 -5.37 26.83 6.85
N THR A 257 -6.56 26.33 6.51
CA THR A 257 -7.63 27.13 5.88
C THR A 257 -8.51 27.87 6.87
N ARG A 258 -8.46 27.55 8.15
CA ARG A 258 -9.25 28.23 9.19
C ARG A 258 -9.11 29.76 9.21
N PRO A 259 -7.90 30.36 9.22
CA PRO A 259 -7.76 31.83 9.20
C PRO A 259 -8.32 32.47 7.92
N VAL A 260 -8.30 31.73 6.80
CA VAL A 260 -8.87 32.17 5.52
C VAL A 260 -10.41 32.09 5.54
N LYS A 261 -10.98 31.01 6.09
CA LYS A 261 -12.44 30.84 6.25
C LYS A 261 -13.04 31.86 7.22
N GLU A 262 -12.30 32.21 8.26
CA GLU A 262 -12.71 33.24 9.23
C GLU A 262 -12.57 34.67 8.69
N GLY A 263 -12.09 34.85 7.44
CA GLY A 263 -11.99 36.14 6.76
C GLY A 263 -10.88 37.04 7.29
N ARG A 264 -9.97 36.53 8.13
CA ARG A 264 -8.85 37.31 8.67
C ARG A 264 -7.78 37.60 7.62
N LEU A 265 -7.61 36.69 6.65
CA LEU A 265 -6.60 36.77 5.61
C LEU A 265 -7.21 36.45 4.24
N GLN A 266 -6.78 37.18 3.21
CA GLN A 266 -7.16 36.87 1.82
C GLN A 266 -6.30 35.73 1.28
N ALA A 267 -6.86 34.94 0.36
CA ALA A 267 -6.15 33.83 -0.31
C ALA A 267 -4.92 34.30 -1.12
N THR A 268 -4.84 35.59 -1.46
CA THR A 268 -3.70 36.22 -2.13
C THR A 268 -2.49 36.40 -1.20
N GLU A 269 -2.69 36.45 0.12
CA GLU A 269 -1.63 36.69 1.11
C GLU A 269 -1.06 35.39 1.70
N PHE A 270 -0.65 34.45 0.83
CA PHE A 270 -0.15 33.12 1.23
C PHE A 270 0.97 33.16 2.28
N VAL A 271 1.91 34.11 2.17
CA VAL A 271 3.04 34.24 3.10
C VAL A 271 2.60 34.58 4.52
N LYS A 272 1.51 35.35 4.68
CA LYS A 272 0.99 35.69 6.03
C LYS A 272 0.28 34.49 6.66
N VAL A 273 -0.52 33.77 5.86
CA VAL A 273 -1.18 32.51 6.28
C VAL A 273 -0.13 31.49 6.71
N TYR A 274 0.96 31.39 5.95
CA TYR A 274 2.07 30.49 6.29
C TYR A 274 2.72 30.83 7.63
N LYS A 275 2.99 32.12 7.90
CA LYS A 275 3.62 32.56 9.15
C LYS A 275 2.75 32.28 10.37
N GLU A 276 1.44 32.46 10.27
CA GLU A 276 0.50 32.18 11.36
C GLU A 276 0.38 30.68 11.66
N ASN A 277 0.54 29.85 10.63
CA ASN A 277 0.43 28.39 10.74
C ASN A 277 1.79 27.67 10.86
N ILE A 278 2.90 28.41 11.08
CA ILE A 278 4.24 27.80 11.12
C ILE A 278 4.39 26.84 12.31
N ASP A 279 3.75 27.17 13.43
CA ASP A 279 3.77 26.35 14.64
C ASP A 279 3.14 24.96 14.41
N LEU A 280 2.14 24.89 13.51
CA LEU A 280 1.47 23.65 13.11
C LEU A 280 2.32 22.79 12.16
N LEU A 281 3.27 23.38 11.45
CA LEU A 281 4.19 22.67 10.55
C LEU A 281 5.42 22.16 11.30
N THR A 282 5.79 22.83 12.39
CA THR A 282 6.89 22.39 13.26
C THR A 282 6.51 21.30 14.25
N SER A 283 5.21 21.07 14.49
CA SER A 283 4.77 20.00 15.39
C SER A 283 4.92 18.62 14.75
N GLU A 284 5.79 17.80 15.34
CA GLU A 284 6.00 16.39 14.93
C GLU A 284 4.72 15.53 15.09
N ASP A 285 3.74 16.03 15.85
CA ASP A 285 2.42 15.43 16.10
C ASP A 285 1.59 15.19 14.82
N VAL A 286 1.95 15.85 13.71
CA VAL A 286 1.26 15.72 12.42
C VAL A 286 1.65 14.43 11.69
N VAL A 287 2.91 14.01 11.80
CA VAL A 287 3.46 12.80 11.15
C VAL A 287 3.20 11.56 12.00
N SER A 288 3.24 11.73 13.32
CA SER A 288 3.02 10.65 14.28
C SER A 288 1.53 10.37 14.47
N ASN A 289 1.06 9.19 14.04
CA ASN A 289 -0.25 8.65 14.44
C ASN A 289 -0.24 8.03 15.84
N SER A 290 0.90 8.07 16.54
CA SER A 290 0.98 7.59 17.91
C SER A 290 0.21 8.53 18.83
N GLY A 291 -0.77 8.01 19.56
CA GLY A 291 -1.36 8.71 20.72
C GLY A 291 -0.38 8.88 21.90
N VAL A 292 0.91 8.65 21.67
CA VAL A 292 2.00 8.92 22.61
C VAL A 292 2.47 10.34 22.32
N ILE A 293 2.13 11.23 23.23
CA ILE A 293 2.49 12.64 23.18
C ILE A 293 3.94 12.73 23.68
N ASP A 294 4.86 13.18 22.84
CA ASP A 294 6.25 13.36 23.24
C ASP A 294 6.38 14.57 24.18
N PHE A 295 6.66 14.29 25.44
CA PHE A 295 6.86 15.30 26.47
C PHE A 295 8.25 15.95 26.33
N LYS A 296 8.39 16.92 25.42
CA LYS A 296 9.61 17.72 25.31
C LYS A 296 9.69 18.86 26.33
N THR A 297 8.58 19.24 26.96
CA THR A 297 8.52 20.36 27.91
C THR A 297 7.65 20.03 29.12
N PHE A 298 8.15 20.33 30.33
CA PHE A 298 7.51 20.10 31.63
C PHE A 298 6.10 20.72 31.77
N GLN A 299 5.77 21.72 30.94
CA GLN A 299 4.47 22.40 30.96
C GLN A 299 3.36 21.55 30.32
N ARG A 300 3.67 20.76 29.27
CA ARG A 300 2.69 19.86 28.63
C ARG A 300 2.34 18.64 29.48
N GLU A 301 3.24 18.22 30.37
CA GLU A 301 2.95 17.20 31.40
C GLU A 301 1.91 17.70 32.41
N GLN A 302 1.92 19.00 32.76
CA GLN A 302 0.98 19.55 33.74
C GLN A 302 -0.44 19.72 33.21
N GLU A 303 -0.59 20.10 31.93
CA GLU A 303 -1.91 20.28 31.31
C GLU A 303 -2.66 18.96 31.08
N LEU A 304 -1.94 17.84 30.88
CA LEU A 304 -2.53 16.51 30.67
C LEU A 304 -2.56 15.63 31.93
N ASN A 305 -2.11 16.13 33.08
CA ASN A 305 -2.31 15.47 34.38
C ASN A 305 -3.79 15.27 34.73
N GLN A 306 -4.72 15.87 33.99
CA GLN A 306 -6.16 15.66 34.16
C GLN A 306 -6.71 14.49 33.31
N ASP A 307 -6.06 14.05 32.23
CA ASP A 307 -6.62 13.08 31.27
C ASP A 307 -5.64 12.00 30.76
N GLY A 308 -4.49 11.79 31.42
CA GLY A 308 -3.47 10.82 30.98
C GLY A 308 -3.51 9.46 31.69
N HIS A 309 -3.72 8.37 30.93
CA HIS A 309 -3.65 6.95 31.35
C HIS A 309 -2.36 6.51 32.08
N ILE A 310 -1.31 7.32 32.12
CA ILE A 310 -0.06 7.04 32.87
C ILE A 310 -0.32 7.05 34.38
N GLN A 311 -1.35 7.78 34.84
CA GLN A 311 -1.69 7.88 36.26
C GLN A 311 -2.51 6.71 36.81
N ASP A 312 -3.15 5.89 35.97
CA ASP A 312 -4.07 4.81 36.38
C ASP A 312 -3.38 3.57 36.98
N LEU A 313 -2.05 3.53 36.99
CA LEU A 313 -1.31 2.42 37.58
C LEU A 313 -1.45 2.43 39.12
N PRO A 314 -1.77 1.28 39.74
CA PRO A 314 -1.71 1.14 41.20
C PRO A 314 -0.34 1.53 41.75
N LEU A 315 -0.32 2.04 42.99
CA LEU A 315 0.91 2.56 43.63
C LEU A 315 2.06 1.54 43.63
N HIS A 316 1.77 0.27 43.92
CA HIS A 316 2.78 -0.80 43.88
C HIS A 316 3.31 -1.08 42.46
N SER A 317 2.44 -1.02 41.44
CA SER A 317 2.84 -1.20 40.04
C SER A 317 3.77 -0.07 39.58
N LYS A 318 3.55 1.17 40.04
CA LYS A 318 4.47 2.30 39.78
C LYS A 318 5.85 2.05 40.38
N PHE A 319 5.93 1.61 41.64
CA PHE A 319 7.21 1.26 42.27
C PHE A 319 7.90 0.07 41.59
N LEU A 320 7.14 -0.93 41.15
CA LEU A 320 7.68 -2.09 40.44
C LEU A 320 8.23 -1.70 39.06
N LEU A 321 7.54 -0.81 38.35
CA LEU A 321 8.02 -0.28 37.07
C LEU A 321 9.29 0.56 37.26
N LEU A 322 9.32 1.45 38.26
CA LEU A 322 10.53 2.19 38.62
C LEU A 322 11.69 1.28 39.02
N ALA A 323 11.42 0.23 39.81
CA ALA A 323 12.42 -0.76 40.18
C ALA A 323 12.94 -1.53 38.96
N SER A 324 12.07 -1.92 38.02
CA SER A 324 12.47 -2.60 36.77
C SER A 324 13.35 -1.73 35.88
N TYR A 325 13.05 -0.42 35.79
CA TYR A 325 13.87 0.54 35.07
C TYR A 325 15.25 0.70 35.74
N LEU A 326 15.27 0.86 37.06
CA LEU A 326 16.51 0.95 37.84
C LEU A 326 17.35 -0.33 37.74
N ALA A 327 16.73 -1.50 37.71
CA ALA A 327 17.41 -2.79 37.55
C ALA A 327 17.94 -3.01 36.12
N SER A 328 17.24 -2.49 35.10
CA SER A 328 17.72 -2.54 33.71
C SER A 328 18.88 -1.57 33.45
N TYR A 329 18.89 -0.41 34.12
CA TYR A 329 19.92 0.61 33.90
C TYR A 329 21.18 0.39 34.76
N ASN A 330 21.01 -0.11 35.99
CA ASN A 330 22.14 -0.34 36.88
C ASN A 330 22.72 -1.74 36.70
N SER A 331 24.05 -1.83 36.72
CA SER A 331 24.72 -3.12 36.85
C SER A 331 24.50 -3.70 38.24
N GLN A 332 24.24 -5.01 38.32
CA GLN A 332 24.00 -5.78 39.56
C GLN A 332 25.05 -5.54 40.67
N ARG A 333 26.31 -5.24 40.31
CA ARG A 333 27.40 -4.98 41.27
C ARG A 333 27.19 -3.73 42.12
N ASN A 334 26.44 -2.76 41.62
CA ASN A 334 26.24 -1.47 42.28
C ASN A 334 24.99 -1.45 43.18
N ASP A 335 24.15 -2.49 43.13
CA ASP A 335 22.87 -2.52 43.84
C ASP A 335 23.07 -2.50 45.36
N ILE A 336 24.05 -3.25 45.86
CA ILE A 336 24.38 -3.29 47.29
C ILE A 336 24.80 -1.90 47.79
N HIS A 337 25.60 -1.16 47.01
CA HIS A 337 26.03 0.19 47.38
C HIS A 337 24.91 1.23 47.31
N LYS A 338 24.00 1.11 46.33
CA LYS A 338 22.95 2.11 46.09
C LYS A 338 21.71 1.93 46.97
N TYR A 339 21.39 0.69 47.33
CA TYR A 339 20.13 0.35 48.02
C TYR A 339 20.32 -0.19 49.45
N SER A 340 21.55 -0.24 49.97
CA SER A 340 21.78 -0.60 51.37
C SER A 340 21.20 0.46 52.32
N LYS A 341 20.22 0.08 53.13
CA LYS A 341 19.61 0.91 54.18
C LYS A 341 20.28 0.72 55.55
N THR A 342 21.59 0.49 55.59
CA THR A 342 22.29 0.35 56.88
C THR A 342 22.35 1.72 57.57
N THR A 343 21.57 1.86 58.64
CA THR A 343 21.60 2.98 59.59
C THR A 343 23.02 3.15 60.13
N LYS A 344 23.60 4.34 59.93
CA LYS A 344 24.65 4.81 60.83
C LYS A 344 24.02 5.37 62.09
#